data_AF-A0A8J4CW83-F1
#
_entry.id   AF-A0A8J4CW83-F1
#
_cell.length_a   1.000
_cell.length_b   1.000
_cell.length_c   1.000
_cell.angle_alpha   90.00
_cell.angle_beta   90.00
_cell.angle_gamma   90.00
#
_symmetry.space_group_name_H-M   'P 1'
#
loop_
_entity.id
_entity.type
_entity.pdbx_description
1 polymer ?
#
loop_
_entity_poly.entity_id
_entity_poly.type
_entity_poly.pdbx_seq_one_letter_code
_entity_poly.pdbx_strand_id
1 'polypeptide(L)'
;MIFLVLCMAVLVHGKQRNWTPGTYPNPRTQSEECGRKNVTSLVCDPEGIIPFESANAVDAILSRVAVGGKPFAQAPCGTSGLKGFQIAVALMHRMYNSNDSSAAAKSFAYALQDAWGIGDPACDNGVLIFLALLQDQLVFATGAAVEALLSPEVIATIIKDVQVDVEEARYAAAIELAATRIGRALAEALQPHDDPHSGGGGGGGGGDGSSGHVLHWGLLVEELLLALGCVSAGFGALYQQYRRRVRSRRQFEDCRTTLEGIEEDHLKALQQRNGAVQTCCPLCLSHMNFSCTPSGVNFNLNVRPRPSTGDDGGTDDDDDDGGGDSVTSDEETGLRRPLKSAEVAAVATTATTAALHVKPGAMFPCGHAFCEPCVVSRINQGFLSCPICGCASQEGGSSGPPTEAAQASAVTAATAAPTTPAITTPLATTTTTSTTTSTSGAQVLLDQLRAQWEARSRNGSGPGAVAHLLGPAGNEVQFPMMIFRLRQLQRQYPQFLTLDMTIVWEQDLREGRELDAQQMRNFRRRDPTQRGDGLLGSWRVISRSASKLQGLRIWRRRR
;
A
#
# COMPACT_ATOMS: atom_id res chain seq x y z
N MET A 1 -9.06 38.66 5.67
CA MET A 1 -7.60 38.98 5.58
C MET A 1 -6.73 38.12 6.50
N ILE A 2 -7.13 37.75 7.73
CA ILE A 2 -6.31 36.93 8.64
C ILE A 2 -6.04 35.50 8.10
N PHE A 3 -7.00 34.88 7.41
CA PHE A 3 -6.83 33.56 6.77
C PHE A 3 -5.84 33.55 5.59
N LEU A 4 -5.66 34.69 4.90
CA LEU A 4 -4.73 34.81 3.77
C LEU A 4 -3.27 34.99 4.24
N VAL A 5 -3.08 35.56 5.45
CA VAL A 5 -1.77 35.68 6.09
C VAL A 5 -1.32 34.36 6.71
N LEU A 6 -2.25 33.53 7.23
CA LEU A 6 -1.91 32.21 7.77
C LEU A 6 -1.52 31.19 6.67
N CYS A 7 -2.13 31.28 5.48
CA CYS A 7 -1.78 30.38 4.35
C CYS A 7 -0.39 30.66 3.77
N MET A 8 0.10 31.91 3.81
CA MET A 8 1.44 32.26 3.32
C MET A 8 2.56 31.89 4.32
N ALA A 9 2.25 31.78 5.61
CA ALA A 9 3.25 31.47 6.65
C ALA A 9 3.66 29.98 6.69
N VAL A 10 2.93 29.08 6.02
CA VAL A 10 3.28 27.65 5.90
C VAL A 10 4.04 27.35 4.60
N LEU A 11 4.51 28.38 3.88
CA LEU A 11 5.63 28.22 2.96
C LEU A 11 6.90 28.08 3.80
N VAL A 12 7.03 26.93 4.46
CA VAL A 12 8.28 26.42 5.01
C VAL A 12 9.23 26.37 3.82
N HIS A 13 9.99 27.43 3.64
CA HIS A 13 11.12 27.47 2.73
C HIS A 13 12.14 26.51 3.33
N GLY A 14 11.97 25.21 3.03
CA GLY A 14 13.00 24.22 3.23
C GLY A 14 14.24 24.78 2.55
N LYS A 15 15.21 25.23 3.35
CA LYS A 15 16.44 25.84 2.88
C LYS A 15 17.08 24.80 1.97
N GLN A 16 16.97 24.99 0.65
CA GLN A 16 17.50 24.02 -0.30
C GLN A 16 18.99 23.85 -0.02
N ARG A 17 19.39 22.63 0.34
CA ARG A 17 20.77 22.32 0.67
C ARG A 17 21.45 21.90 -0.61
N ASN A 18 22.59 22.49 -0.91
CA ASN A 18 23.47 21.97 -1.95
C ASN A 18 24.24 20.81 -1.33
N TRP A 19 23.78 19.58 -1.57
CA TRP A 19 24.43 18.42 -0.99
C TRP A 19 25.80 18.16 -1.62
N THR A 20 26.76 17.75 -0.79
CA THR A 20 28.03 17.16 -1.21
C THR A 20 28.09 15.73 -0.64
N PRO A 21 28.90 14.82 -1.23
CA PRO A 21 28.99 13.45 -0.72
C PRO A 21 29.35 13.36 0.77
N GLY A 22 30.24 14.21 1.26
CA GLY A 22 30.65 14.22 2.67
C GLY A 22 29.64 14.83 3.64
N THR A 23 28.66 15.59 3.14
CA THR A 23 27.59 16.20 3.96
C THR A 23 26.27 15.47 3.88
N TYR A 24 26.12 14.55 2.93
CA TYR A 24 24.88 13.84 2.69
C TYR A 24 24.75 12.69 3.70
N PRO A 25 23.64 12.61 4.47
CA PRO A 25 23.58 11.74 5.62
C PRO A 25 23.57 10.26 5.23
N ASN A 26 24.10 9.39 6.09
CA ASN A 26 24.08 7.94 5.88
C ASN A 26 22.84 7.32 6.54
N PRO A 27 21.96 6.61 5.80
CA PRO A 27 20.68 6.13 6.35
C PRO A 27 20.83 5.02 7.40
N ARG A 28 22.01 4.40 7.52
CA ARG A 28 22.30 3.37 8.52
C ARG A 28 22.74 3.94 9.87
N THR A 29 23.42 5.10 9.86
CA THR A 29 23.99 5.72 11.07
C THR A 29 23.30 7.02 11.46
N GLN A 30 22.68 7.71 10.50
CA GLN A 30 22.03 9.01 10.63
C GLN A 30 20.59 8.94 10.08
N SER A 31 19.85 7.92 10.49
CA SER A 31 18.48 7.68 10.00
C SER A 31 17.53 8.86 10.20
N GLU A 32 17.69 9.65 11.26
CA GLU A 32 16.86 10.84 11.49
C GLU A 32 17.14 11.94 10.44
N GLU A 33 18.40 12.23 10.16
CA GLU A 33 18.80 13.24 9.15
C GLU A 33 18.40 12.81 7.74
N CYS A 34 18.35 11.50 7.47
CA CYS A 34 17.84 10.92 6.22
C CYS A 34 16.30 10.89 6.11
N GLY A 35 15.55 11.47 7.06
CA GLY A 35 14.09 11.49 7.03
C GLY A 35 13.41 10.16 7.46
N ARG A 36 14.15 9.26 8.13
CA ARG A 36 13.69 7.90 8.48
C ARG A 36 13.26 7.72 9.94
N LYS A 37 13.06 8.81 10.71
CA LYS A 37 12.49 8.79 12.09
C LYS A 37 13.15 7.74 13.01
N ASN A 38 14.48 7.65 13.00
CA ASN A 38 15.26 6.68 13.79
C ASN A 38 15.06 5.19 13.43
N VAL A 39 14.57 4.91 12.22
CA VAL A 39 14.52 3.56 11.65
C VAL A 39 15.73 3.35 10.75
N THR A 40 16.53 2.31 11.02
CA THR A 40 17.62 1.91 10.12
C THR A 40 17.07 1.55 8.76
N SER A 41 17.63 2.15 7.71
CA SER A 41 17.09 2.09 6.35
C SER A 41 18.23 1.99 5.32
N LEU A 42 17.89 1.57 4.10
CA LEU A 42 18.76 1.69 2.93
C LEU A 42 18.32 2.84 2.01
N VAL A 43 17.30 3.59 2.41
CA VAL A 43 16.78 4.77 1.72
C VAL A 43 17.14 6.02 2.53
N CYS A 44 17.83 6.96 1.89
CA CYS A 44 18.04 8.29 2.44
C CYS A 44 17.27 9.33 1.61
N ASP A 45 16.38 10.06 2.29
CA ASP A 45 15.58 11.13 1.70
C ASP A 45 15.48 12.30 2.70
N PRO A 46 16.57 13.07 2.89
CA PRO A 46 16.62 14.15 3.86
C PRO A 46 15.67 15.31 3.54
N GLU A 47 15.10 15.35 2.33
CA GLU A 47 14.25 16.44 1.85
C GLU A 47 12.79 16.01 1.61
N GLY A 48 12.43 14.75 1.91
CA GLY A 48 11.06 14.24 1.83
C GLY A 48 10.48 14.23 0.42
N ILE A 49 11.30 13.89 -0.58
CA ILE A 49 10.89 13.74 -1.99
C ILE A 49 9.83 12.65 -2.14
N ILE A 50 9.93 11.58 -1.37
CA ILE A 50 8.92 10.53 -1.28
C ILE A 50 8.29 10.48 0.12
N PRO A 51 6.99 10.14 0.23
CA PRO A 51 6.36 9.94 1.52
C PRO A 51 7.07 8.89 2.37
N PHE A 52 7.03 9.04 3.69
CA PHE A 52 7.66 8.10 4.63
C PHE A 52 7.15 6.66 4.44
N GLU A 53 5.87 6.50 4.15
CA GLU A 53 5.21 5.23 3.88
C GLU A 53 5.76 4.58 2.59
N SER A 54 6.00 5.38 1.55
CA SER A 54 6.61 4.93 0.30
C SER A 54 8.08 4.53 0.51
N ALA A 55 8.84 5.28 1.29
CA ALA A 55 10.21 4.91 1.65
C ALA A 55 10.25 3.56 2.42
N ASN A 56 9.27 3.28 3.28
CA ASN A 56 9.13 1.97 3.94
C ASN A 56 8.81 0.85 2.96
N ALA A 57 7.97 1.11 1.94
CA ALA A 57 7.67 0.14 0.90
C ALA A 57 8.91 -0.18 0.05
N VAL A 58 9.69 0.83 -0.29
CA VAL A 58 11.00 0.66 -0.97
C VAL A 58 11.95 -0.16 -0.10
N ASP A 59 12.13 0.18 1.19
CA ASP A 59 12.98 -0.60 2.10
C ASP A 59 12.60 -2.09 2.17
N ALA A 60 11.30 -2.40 2.13
CA ALA A 60 10.82 -3.78 2.10
C ALA A 60 11.20 -4.51 0.79
N ILE A 61 11.31 -3.80 -0.34
CA ILE A 61 11.86 -4.34 -1.58
C ILE A 61 13.37 -4.56 -1.43
N LEU A 62 14.12 -3.54 -1.00
CA LEU A 62 15.58 -3.61 -0.84
C LEU A 62 16.01 -4.75 0.10
N SER A 63 15.31 -4.90 1.23
CA SER A 63 15.55 -5.98 2.19
C SER A 63 15.32 -7.37 1.59
N ARG A 64 14.32 -7.53 0.72
CA ARG A 64 14.08 -8.81 0.02
C ARG A 64 15.16 -9.12 -1.01
N VAL A 65 15.67 -8.11 -1.71
CA VAL A 65 16.81 -8.27 -2.64
C VAL A 65 18.06 -8.68 -1.88
N ALA A 66 18.34 -8.04 -0.74
CA ALA A 66 19.49 -8.33 0.12
C ALA A 66 19.49 -9.76 0.68
N VAL A 67 18.31 -10.31 1.00
CA VAL A 67 18.17 -11.71 1.43
C VAL A 67 18.17 -12.67 0.22
N GLY A 68 17.95 -12.19 -1.00
CA GLY A 68 17.79 -13.02 -2.20
C GLY A 68 16.49 -13.83 -2.20
N GLY A 69 15.42 -13.27 -1.61
CA GLY A 69 14.09 -13.90 -1.61
C GLY A 69 13.42 -13.84 -2.97
N LYS A 70 12.72 -14.90 -3.39
CA LYS A 70 12.03 -14.94 -4.69
C LYS A 70 11.13 -13.70 -4.89
N PRO A 71 11.17 -13.03 -6.06
CA PRO A 71 11.79 -13.46 -7.31
C PRO A 71 13.28 -13.08 -7.48
N PHE A 72 13.93 -12.60 -6.43
CA PHE A 72 15.35 -12.26 -6.43
C PHE A 72 16.22 -13.51 -6.19
N ALA A 73 17.53 -13.35 -6.31
CA ALA A 73 18.51 -14.43 -6.17
C ALA A 73 19.71 -14.01 -5.31
N GLN A 74 20.50 -15.01 -4.92
CA GLN A 74 21.80 -14.83 -4.28
C GLN A 74 22.91 -15.23 -5.25
N ALA A 75 24.04 -14.52 -5.21
CA ALA A 75 25.24 -14.83 -5.97
C ALA A 75 26.30 -15.49 -5.07
N PRO A 76 27.19 -16.35 -5.63
CA PRO A 76 28.41 -16.77 -4.95
C PRO A 76 29.25 -15.57 -4.54
N CYS A 77 29.71 -15.58 -3.28
CA CYS A 77 30.40 -14.47 -2.67
C CYS A 77 31.65 -14.97 -1.91
N GLY A 78 32.71 -15.28 -2.68
CA GLY A 78 33.97 -15.78 -2.15
C GLY A 78 33.78 -17.00 -1.22
N THR A 79 34.42 -16.95 -0.05
CA THR A 79 34.27 -17.97 1.01
C THR A 79 33.03 -17.76 1.90
N SER A 80 32.36 -16.61 1.77
CA SER A 80 31.18 -16.24 2.57
C SER A 80 29.89 -16.95 2.11
N GLY A 81 29.97 -17.81 1.09
CA GLY A 81 28.85 -18.58 0.56
C GLY A 81 28.00 -17.76 -0.41
N LEU A 82 26.69 -17.98 -0.39
CA LEU A 82 25.74 -17.23 -1.21
C LEU A 82 25.27 -15.97 -0.48
N LYS A 83 25.29 -14.83 -1.17
CA LYS A 83 24.81 -13.53 -0.65
C LYS A 83 23.83 -12.90 -1.64
N GLY A 84 22.76 -12.28 -1.14
CA GLY A 84 21.90 -11.42 -1.95
C GLY A 84 22.57 -10.08 -2.23
N PHE A 85 22.02 -9.34 -3.18
CA PHE A 85 22.55 -8.04 -3.60
C PHE A 85 22.09 -6.91 -2.68
N GLN A 86 22.97 -5.96 -2.39
CA GLN A 86 22.62 -4.81 -1.54
C GLN A 86 22.28 -3.62 -2.43
N ILE A 87 21.05 -3.12 -2.34
CA ILE A 87 20.62 -1.93 -3.07
C ILE A 87 20.30 -0.83 -2.06
N ALA A 88 20.83 0.36 -2.26
CA ALA A 88 20.52 1.56 -1.48
C ALA A 88 20.00 2.69 -2.38
N VAL A 89 19.35 3.68 -1.78
CA VAL A 89 18.72 4.81 -2.48
C VAL A 89 19.13 6.13 -1.82
N ALA A 90 19.55 7.10 -2.63
CA ALA A 90 19.83 8.47 -2.23
C ALA A 90 18.97 9.44 -3.07
N LEU A 91 18.10 10.20 -2.41
CA LEU A 91 17.20 11.17 -3.02
C LEU A 91 17.54 12.60 -2.58
N MET A 92 17.62 13.54 -3.52
CA MET A 92 17.77 14.97 -3.21
C MET A 92 17.19 15.85 -4.32
N HIS A 93 16.80 17.08 -3.96
CA HIS A 93 16.43 18.08 -4.95
C HIS A 93 17.69 18.57 -5.66
N ARG A 94 18.77 18.85 -4.92
CA ARG A 94 19.96 19.49 -5.48
C ARG A 94 21.27 18.91 -4.96
N MET A 95 22.10 18.39 -5.85
CA MET A 95 23.53 18.17 -5.56
C MET A 95 24.34 19.46 -5.78
N TYR A 96 25.60 19.49 -5.36
CA TYR A 96 26.50 20.61 -5.61
C TYR A 96 26.56 21.00 -7.09
N ASN A 97 26.75 22.29 -7.37
CA ASN A 97 26.81 22.78 -8.74
C ASN A 97 28.11 22.34 -9.41
N SER A 98 27.99 21.76 -10.60
CA SER A 98 29.10 21.38 -11.49
C SER A 98 28.76 21.85 -12.90
N ASN A 99 29.78 22.15 -13.70
CA ASN A 99 29.60 22.46 -15.12
C ASN A 99 29.16 21.21 -15.92
N ASP A 100 29.53 20.03 -15.44
CA ASP A 100 29.07 18.73 -15.95
C ASP A 100 28.27 18.03 -14.86
N SER A 101 26.95 18.21 -14.90
CA SER A 101 26.03 17.60 -13.94
C SER A 101 26.05 16.08 -14.01
N SER A 102 26.23 15.49 -15.20
CA SER A 102 26.17 14.04 -15.36
C SER A 102 27.41 13.36 -14.76
N ALA A 103 28.59 13.86 -15.08
CA ALA A 103 29.84 13.37 -14.47
C ALA A 103 29.84 13.61 -12.94
N ALA A 104 29.33 14.76 -12.49
CA ALA A 104 29.20 15.06 -11.07
C ALA A 104 28.26 14.08 -10.36
N ALA A 105 27.06 13.83 -10.88
CA ALA A 105 26.11 12.87 -10.30
C ALA A 105 26.70 11.47 -10.22
N LYS A 106 27.41 11.03 -11.27
CA LYS A 106 28.11 9.75 -11.25
C LYS A 106 29.16 9.68 -10.15
N SER A 107 30.04 10.68 -10.07
CA SER A 107 31.06 10.73 -9.01
C SER A 107 30.45 10.81 -7.60
N PHE A 108 29.32 11.51 -7.45
CA PHE A 108 28.57 11.61 -6.20
C PHE A 108 28.04 10.25 -5.78
N ALA A 109 27.39 9.53 -6.71
CA ALA A 109 26.81 8.23 -6.44
C ALA A 109 27.88 7.20 -6.00
N TYR A 110 29.02 7.13 -6.69
CA TYR A 110 30.12 6.25 -6.27
C TYR A 110 30.68 6.64 -4.90
N ALA A 111 30.89 7.94 -4.65
CA ALA A 111 31.38 8.41 -3.34
C ALA A 111 30.42 8.04 -2.19
N LEU A 112 29.11 8.11 -2.41
CA LEU A 112 28.12 7.63 -1.43
C LEU A 112 28.13 6.12 -1.28
N GLN A 113 28.22 5.37 -2.38
CA GLN A 113 28.25 3.91 -2.34
C GLN A 113 29.41 3.41 -1.47
N ASP A 114 30.60 4.00 -1.65
CA ASP A 114 31.80 3.71 -0.87
C ASP A 114 31.64 4.15 0.59
N ALA A 115 31.20 5.40 0.81
CA ALA A 115 31.05 5.96 2.16
C ALA A 115 30.00 5.22 3.00
N TRP A 116 28.97 4.68 2.37
CA TRP A 116 27.92 3.90 3.04
C TRP A 116 28.27 2.41 3.16
N GLY A 117 29.32 1.96 2.48
CA GLY A 117 29.72 0.56 2.41
C GLY A 117 28.59 -0.31 1.85
N ILE A 118 28.02 0.09 0.71
CA ILE A 118 26.95 -0.66 0.04
C ILE A 118 27.57 -1.80 -0.77
N GLY A 119 27.23 -3.03 -0.38
CA GLY A 119 27.82 -4.25 -0.93
C GLY A 119 28.70 -4.97 0.08
N ASP A 120 28.91 -6.27 -0.14
CA ASP A 120 29.92 -7.05 0.59
C ASP A 120 31.31 -6.76 -0.02
N PRO A 121 32.31 -6.35 0.78
CA PRO A 121 33.63 -5.98 0.26
C PRO A 121 34.39 -7.15 -0.38
N ALA A 122 33.98 -8.40 -0.15
CA ALA A 122 34.58 -9.55 -0.82
C ALA A 122 34.02 -9.77 -2.24
N CYS A 123 32.89 -9.15 -2.56
CA CYS A 123 32.05 -9.56 -3.68
C CYS A 123 31.46 -8.40 -4.47
N ASP A 124 31.61 -7.16 -4.02
CA ASP A 124 31.18 -5.94 -4.71
C ASP A 124 29.76 -6.03 -5.31
N ASN A 125 28.85 -6.61 -4.53
CA ASN A 125 27.48 -6.90 -4.94
C ASN A 125 26.49 -5.76 -4.58
N GLY A 126 27.01 -4.54 -4.47
CA GLY A 126 26.29 -3.33 -4.09
C GLY A 126 25.78 -2.53 -5.29
N VAL A 127 24.64 -1.86 -5.13
CA VAL A 127 24.07 -0.90 -6.06
C VAL A 127 23.54 0.32 -5.30
N LEU A 128 23.87 1.52 -5.74
CA LEU A 128 23.26 2.75 -5.26
C LEU A 128 22.41 3.38 -6.37
N ILE A 129 21.12 3.59 -6.09
CA ILE A 129 20.21 4.37 -6.92
C ILE A 129 20.28 5.82 -6.44
N PHE A 130 20.75 6.72 -7.30
CA PHE A 130 20.92 8.14 -7.02
C PHE A 130 19.95 8.97 -7.88
N LEU A 131 19.15 9.83 -7.25
CA LEU A 131 18.25 10.75 -7.94
C LEU A 131 18.42 12.19 -7.43
N ALA A 132 18.80 13.10 -8.34
CA ALA A 132 18.90 14.53 -8.09
C ALA A 132 17.92 15.30 -9.01
N LEU A 133 16.84 15.84 -8.44
CA LEU A 133 15.69 16.36 -9.22
C LEU A 133 16.01 17.61 -10.04
N LEU A 134 16.70 18.60 -9.46
CA LEU A 134 16.98 19.89 -10.12
C LEU A 134 18.05 19.79 -11.21
N GLN A 135 18.86 18.73 -11.18
CA GLN A 135 19.81 18.42 -12.25
C GLN A 135 19.27 17.37 -13.23
N ASP A 136 18.07 16.83 -13.01
CA ASP A 136 17.46 15.73 -13.76
C ASP A 136 18.44 14.56 -13.97
N GLN A 137 19.09 14.14 -12.88
CA GLN A 137 20.07 13.04 -12.91
C GLN A 137 19.53 11.83 -12.16
N LEU A 138 19.34 10.73 -12.89
CA LEU A 138 19.14 9.38 -12.36
C LEU A 138 20.38 8.54 -12.69
N VAL A 139 21.12 8.12 -11.68
CA VAL A 139 22.36 7.35 -11.83
C VAL A 139 22.30 6.08 -11.00
N PHE A 140 22.78 4.97 -11.55
CA PHE A 140 23.06 3.75 -10.81
C PHE A 140 24.57 3.59 -10.66
N ALA A 141 25.07 3.66 -9.43
CA ALA A 141 26.45 3.27 -9.13
C ALA A 141 26.44 1.78 -8.75
N THR A 142 27.27 0.99 -9.42
CA THR A 142 27.27 -0.47 -9.30
C THR A 142 28.65 -0.96 -8.89
N GLY A 143 28.71 -1.91 -7.96
CA GLY A 143 29.95 -2.61 -7.66
C GLY A 143 30.37 -3.55 -8.80
N ALA A 144 31.64 -3.94 -8.80
CA ALA A 144 32.26 -4.69 -9.90
C ALA A 144 31.53 -6.00 -10.25
N ALA A 145 31.02 -6.75 -9.25
CA ALA A 145 30.29 -7.98 -9.53
C ALA A 145 28.89 -7.72 -10.12
N VAL A 146 28.25 -6.60 -9.77
CA VAL A 146 26.98 -6.21 -10.39
C VAL A 146 27.22 -5.79 -11.84
N GLU A 147 28.28 -5.02 -12.10
CA GLU A 147 28.65 -4.57 -13.45
C GLU A 147 28.95 -5.75 -14.39
N ALA A 148 29.53 -6.83 -13.86
CA ALA A 148 29.74 -8.08 -14.62
C ALA A 148 28.45 -8.83 -14.97
N LEU A 149 27.36 -8.63 -14.20
CA LEU A 149 26.07 -9.30 -14.39
C LEU A 149 25.06 -8.45 -15.17
N LEU A 150 25.12 -7.13 -15.02
CA LEU A 150 24.21 -6.18 -15.68
C LEU A 150 24.94 -5.42 -16.76
N SER A 151 24.67 -5.77 -18.01
CA SER A 151 25.23 -5.05 -19.14
C SER A 151 24.76 -3.58 -19.17
N PRO A 152 25.55 -2.66 -19.75
CA PRO A 152 25.16 -1.26 -19.91
C PRO A 152 23.81 -1.09 -20.62
N GLU A 153 23.47 -1.99 -21.56
CA GLU A 153 22.20 -1.99 -22.29
C GLU A 153 21.01 -2.33 -21.38
N VAL A 154 21.20 -3.28 -20.45
CA VAL A 154 20.18 -3.62 -19.44
C VAL A 154 19.96 -2.43 -18.51
N ILE A 155 21.04 -1.81 -18.02
CA ILE A 155 20.96 -0.61 -17.19
C ILE A 155 20.24 0.53 -17.92
N ALA A 156 20.62 0.82 -19.17
CA ALA A 156 19.98 1.85 -19.98
C ALA A 156 18.48 1.58 -20.20
N THR A 157 18.09 0.31 -20.38
CA THR A 157 16.70 -0.10 -20.50
C THR A 157 15.92 0.15 -19.20
N ILE A 158 16.53 -0.17 -18.04
CA ILE A 158 15.92 0.10 -16.73
C ILE A 158 15.76 1.61 -16.51
N ILE A 159 16.80 2.40 -16.79
CA ILE A 159 16.74 3.87 -16.67
C ILE A 159 15.60 4.42 -17.53
N LYS A 160 15.50 3.97 -18.79
CA LYS A 160 14.42 4.39 -19.70
C LYS A 160 13.02 4.07 -19.17
N ASP A 161 12.83 2.88 -18.59
CA ASP A 161 11.56 2.49 -17.98
C ASP A 161 11.22 3.38 -16.77
N VAL A 162 12.22 3.70 -15.95
CA VAL A 162 12.08 4.49 -14.71
C VAL A 162 11.87 5.98 -15.00
N GLN A 163 12.50 6.51 -16.05
CA GLN A 163 12.44 7.93 -16.42
C GLN A 163 10.99 8.40 -16.66
N VAL A 164 10.12 7.52 -17.17
CA VAL A 164 8.70 7.83 -17.37
C VAL A 164 8.01 8.21 -16.05
N ASP A 165 8.31 7.50 -14.96
CA ASP A 165 7.75 7.81 -13.64
C ASP A 165 8.40 9.05 -13.03
N VAL A 166 9.69 9.31 -13.31
CA VAL A 166 10.40 10.53 -12.87
C VAL A 166 9.83 11.78 -13.53
N GLU A 167 9.61 11.75 -14.85
CA GLU A 167 9.02 12.84 -15.64
C GLU A 167 7.58 13.18 -15.18
N GLU A 168 6.83 12.18 -14.71
CA GLU A 168 5.48 12.35 -14.17
C GLU A 168 5.48 12.73 -12.67
N ALA A 169 6.64 13.02 -12.08
CA ALA A 169 6.83 13.29 -10.65
C ALA A 169 6.32 12.18 -9.72
N ARG A 170 6.25 10.94 -10.21
CA ARG A 170 5.89 9.74 -9.44
C ARG A 170 7.14 9.08 -8.85
N TYR A 171 7.94 9.85 -8.12
CA TYR A 171 9.28 9.43 -7.64
C TYR A 171 9.26 8.14 -6.82
N ALA A 172 8.26 7.95 -5.95
CA ALA A 172 8.11 6.71 -5.19
C ALA A 172 7.97 5.48 -6.12
N ALA A 173 7.09 5.57 -7.12
CA ALA A 173 6.89 4.50 -8.09
C ALA A 173 8.15 4.26 -8.94
N ALA A 174 8.84 5.34 -9.33
CA ALA A 174 10.10 5.27 -10.08
C ALA A 174 11.16 4.46 -9.32
N ILE A 175 11.35 4.74 -8.03
CA ILE A 175 12.34 4.06 -7.19
C ILE A 175 11.95 2.60 -6.89
N GLU A 176 10.67 2.34 -6.61
CA GLU A 176 10.16 0.97 -6.45
C GLU A 176 10.37 0.13 -7.72
N LEU A 177 10.09 0.72 -8.89
CA LEU A 177 10.29 0.09 -10.19
C LEU A 177 11.78 -0.17 -10.44
N ALA A 178 12.65 0.82 -10.21
CA ALA A 178 14.10 0.69 -10.37
C ALA A 178 14.66 -0.46 -9.51
N ALA A 179 14.39 -0.45 -8.21
CA ALA A 179 14.86 -1.49 -7.28
C ALA A 179 14.36 -2.89 -7.68
N THR A 180 13.08 -2.99 -8.07
CA THR A 180 12.49 -4.26 -8.51
C THR A 180 13.09 -4.76 -9.81
N ARG A 181 13.30 -3.87 -10.80
CA ARG A 181 13.89 -4.21 -12.10
C ARG A 181 15.35 -4.64 -11.97
N ILE A 182 16.15 -3.91 -11.20
CA ILE A 182 17.55 -4.26 -10.93
C ILE A 182 17.63 -5.63 -10.24
N GLY A 183 16.88 -5.82 -9.15
CA GLY A 183 16.89 -7.10 -8.43
C GLY A 183 16.45 -8.29 -9.29
N ARG A 184 15.49 -8.09 -10.20
CA ARG A 184 15.04 -9.14 -11.13
C ARG A 184 16.05 -9.41 -12.24
N ALA A 185 16.64 -8.37 -12.82
CA ALA A 185 17.66 -8.50 -13.85
C ALA A 185 18.88 -9.26 -13.31
N LEU A 186 19.29 -8.98 -12.07
CA LEU A 186 20.35 -9.73 -11.39
C LEU A 186 19.99 -11.20 -11.17
N ALA A 187 18.74 -11.49 -10.79
CA ALA A 187 18.27 -12.86 -10.63
C ALA A 187 18.14 -13.63 -11.96
N GLU A 188 17.88 -12.92 -13.05
CA GLU A 188 17.85 -13.48 -14.41
C GLU A 188 19.26 -13.77 -14.92
N ALA A 189 20.21 -12.86 -14.71
CA ALA A 189 21.61 -13.03 -15.07
C ALA A 189 22.30 -14.22 -14.36
N LEU A 190 21.81 -14.60 -13.18
CA LEU A 190 22.32 -15.76 -12.43
C LEU A 190 21.66 -17.09 -12.82
N GLN A 191 20.57 -17.08 -13.60
CA GLN A 191 19.99 -18.34 -14.05
C GLN A 191 20.92 -18.97 -15.08
N PRO A 192 21.23 -20.27 -14.94
CA PRO A 192 21.96 -20.97 -15.98
C PRO A 192 21.13 -20.82 -17.26
N HIS A 193 21.73 -20.19 -18.27
CA HIS A 193 21.14 -20.13 -19.59
C HIS A 193 21.20 -21.55 -20.13
N ASP A 194 20.11 -22.31 -19.91
CA ASP A 194 19.95 -23.64 -20.46
C ASP A 194 19.78 -23.47 -21.98
N ASP A 195 20.87 -23.21 -22.71
CA ASP A 195 20.88 -23.14 -24.16
C ASP A 195 20.40 -24.49 -24.71
N PRO A 196 19.15 -24.60 -25.19
CA PRO A 196 18.61 -25.88 -25.62
C PRO A 196 19.17 -26.30 -27.00
N HIS A 197 20.16 -25.56 -27.52
CA HIS A 197 20.74 -25.74 -28.86
C HIS A 197 22.25 -25.95 -28.88
N SER A 198 22.91 -26.09 -27.73
CA SER A 198 24.34 -26.47 -27.66
C SER A 198 24.56 -27.98 -27.86
N GLY A 199 23.65 -28.64 -28.57
CA GLY A 199 23.77 -30.02 -29.03
C GLY A 199 24.27 -30.06 -30.48
N GLY A 200 25.58 -30.25 -30.63
CA GLY A 200 26.28 -30.85 -31.77
C GLY A 200 25.67 -30.79 -33.17
N GLY A 201 26.27 -29.98 -34.04
CA GLY A 201 26.13 -30.06 -35.49
C GLY A 201 27.32 -29.41 -36.18
N GLY A 202 28.45 -30.13 -36.22
CA GLY A 202 29.59 -29.76 -37.06
C GLY A 202 29.32 -29.99 -38.55
N GLY A 203 30.04 -29.25 -39.39
CA GLY A 203 30.04 -29.32 -40.86
C GLY A 203 29.42 -28.06 -41.46
N GLY A 204 30.07 -27.29 -42.33
CA GLY A 204 31.20 -27.53 -43.21
C GLY A 204 30.88 -26.88 -44.56
N GLY A 205 31.85 -26.21 -45.17
CA GLY A 205 31.77 -25.63 -46.53
C GLY A 205 31.04 -24.28 -46.58
N GLY A 206 31.62 -23.19 -47.09
CA GLY A 206 32.34 -23.08 -48.37
C GLY A 206 31.34 -22.55 -49.40
N GLY A 207 31.54 -21.34 -49.93
CA GLY A 207 30.56 -20.76 -50.85
C GLY A 207 30.72 -19.27 -51.10
N ASP A 208 31.88 -18.90 -51.60
CA ASP A 208 32.24 -17.63 -52.20
C ASP A 208 31.26 -17.32 -53.35
N GLY A 209 30.68 -16.12 -53.37
CA GLY A 209 29.61 -15.77 -54.30
C GLY A 209 29.47 -14.27 -54.55
N SER A 210 30.56 -13.67 -55.03
CA SER A 210 30.56 -12.38 -55.73
C SER A 210 29.57 -12.40 -56.91
N SER A 211 28.61 -11.48 -56.98
CA SER A 211 28.17 -10.87 -58.25
C SER A 211 27.12 -9.76 -58.07
N GLY A 212 27.39 -8.62 -58.74
CA GLY A 212 26.38 -7.96 -59.56
C GLY A 212 25.63 -6.77 -58.96
N HIS A 213 26.27 -5.60 -58.93
CA HIS A 213 25.55 -4.33 -58.91
C HIS A 213 24.83 -4.12 -60.26
N VAL A 214 23.53 -4.41 -60.30
CA VAL A 214 22.61 -3.91 -61.34
C VAL A 214 21.72 -2.86 -60.69
N LEU A 215 21.88 -1.60 -61.11
CA LEU A 215 21.09 -0.45 -60.69
C LEU A 215 19.61 -0.65 -61.05
N HIS A 216 18.79 -1.02 -60.06
CA HIS A 216 17.34 -1.23 -60.18
C HIS A 216 16.59 -0.04 -59.56
N TRP A 217 16.27 0.98 -60.36
CA TRP A 217 15.49 2.15 -59.90
C TRP A 217 14.09 1.81 -59.35
N GLY A 218 13.57 0.60 -59.60
CA GLY A 218 12.29 0.13 -59.05
C GLY A 218 12.28 -0.16 -57.55
N LEU A 219 13.44 -0.42 -56.92
CA LEU A 219 13.50 -0.78 -55.49
C LEU A 219 13.43 0.46 -54.56
N LEU A 220 13.78 1.65 -55.05
CA LEU A 220 13.68 2.87 -54.25
C LEU A 220 12.24 3.31 -53.99
N VAL A 221 11.30 3.00 -54.89
CA VAL A 221 9.88 3.35 -54.67
C VAL A 221 9.21 2.39 -53.70
N GLU A 222 9.58 1.09 -53.76
CA GLU A 222 9.03 0.08 -52.86
C GLU A 222 9.58 0.24 -51.42
N GLU A 223 10.86 0.52 -51.26
CA GLU A 223 11.47 0.84 -49.96
C GLU A 223 10.96 2.17 -49.37
N LEU A 224 10.66 3.17 -50.22
CA LEU A 224 10.06 4.43 -49.74
C LEU A 224 8.62 4.25 -49.25
N LEU A 225 7.82 3.40 -49.93
CA LEU A 225 6.47 3.06 -49.49
C LEU A 225 6.48 2.20 -48.22
N LEU A 226 7.44 1.30 -48.08
CA LEU A 226 7.62 0.51 -46.86
C LEU A 226 8.08 1.40 -45.69
N ALA A 227 8.97 2.35 -45.94
CA ALA A 227 9.41 3.34 -44.96
C ALA A 227 8.25 4.25 -44.51
N LEU A 228 7.42 4.74 -45.43
CA LEU A 228 6.22 5.52 -45.11
C LEU A 228 5.19 4.70 -44.32
N GLY A 229 5.01 3.43 -44.66
CA GLY A 229 4.21 2.49 -43.89
C GLY A 229 4.70 2.35 -42.43
N CYS A 230 6.01 2.19 -42.24
CA CYS A 230 6.62 2.09 -40.90
C CYS A 230 6.44 3.37 -40.08
N VAL A 231 6.57 4.54 -40.70
CA VAL A 231 6.34 5.83 -40.02
C VAL A 231 4.89 5.96 -39.55
N SER A 232 3.92 5.59 -40.39
CA SER A 232 2.50 5.64 -40.01
C SER A 232 2.13 4.68 -38.86
N ALA A 233 2.74 3.49 -38.82
CA ALA A 233 2.58 2.54 -37.72
C ALA A 233 3.19 3.06 -36.41
N GLY A 234 4.34 3.73 -36.50
CA GLY A 234 4.96 4.43 -35.36
C GLY A 234 4.07 5.53 -34.78
N PHE A 235 3.48 6.37 -35.65
CA PHE A 235 2.51 7.39 -35.23
C PHE A 235 1.24 6.77 -34.62
N GLY A 236 0.75 5.65 -35.16
CA GLY A 236 -0.37 4.91 -34.60
C GLY A 236 -0.10 4.39 -33.18
N ALA A 237 1.09 3.84 -32.94
CA ALA A 237 1.50 3.36 -31.61
C ALA A 237 1.65 4.52 -30.61
N LEU A 238 2.28 5.62 -31.02
CA LEU A 238 2.41 6.83 -30.18
C LEU A 238 1.05 7.46 -29.89
N TYR A 239 0.15 7.54 -30.87
CA TYR A 239 -1.22 8.04 -30.68
C TYR A 239 -2.03 7.12 -29.76
N GLN A 240 -1.89 5.80 -29.88
CA GLN A 240 -2.54 4.85 -29.00
C GLN A 240 -1.99 4.94 -27.57
N GLN A 241 -0.68 5.17 -27.40
CA GLN A 241 -0.05 5.40 -26.10
C GLN A 241 -0.53 6.71 -25.47
N TYR A 242 -0.61 7.80 -26.25
CA TYR A 242 -1.20 9.07 -25.84
C TYR A 242 -2.66 8.90 -25.40
N ARG A 243 -3.48 8.18 -26.18
CA ARG A 243 -4.89 7.92 -25.84
C ARG A 243 -5.04 7.08 -24.56
N ARG A 244 -4.12 6.14 -24.29
CA ARG A 244 -4.09 5.39 -23.01
C ARG A 244 -3.76 6.31 -21.83
N ARG A 245 -2.80 7.23 -22.00
CA ARG A 245 -2.46 8.25 -20.98
C ARG A 245 -3.64 9.16 -20.65
N VAL A 246 -4.35 9.66 -21.67
CA VAL A 246 -5.54 10.52 -21.46
C VAL A 246 -6.65 9.77 -20.72
N ARG A 247 -6.90 8.48 -21.04
CA ARG A 247 -7.88 7.67 -20.29
C ARG A 247 -7.46 7.42 -18.84
N SER A 248 -6.18 7.18 -18.60
CA SER A 248 -5.66 6.99 -17.23
C SER A 248 -5.79 8.27 -16.40
N ARG A 249 -5.56 9.45 -17.01
CA ARG A 249 -5.80 10.74 -16.33
C ARG A 249 -7.27 10.93 -15.96
N ARG A 250 -8.18 10.66 -16.89
CA ARG A 250 -9.63 10.73 -16.61
C ARG A 250 -10.04 9.77 -15.49
N GLN A 251 -9.56 8.52 -15.51
CA GLN A 251 -9.85 7.56 -14.44
C GLN A 251 -9.29 8.01 -13.07
N PHE A 252 -8.13 8.66 -13.07
CA PHE A 252 -7.56 9.21 -11.84
C PHE A 252 -8.37 10.42 -11.33
N GLU A 253 -8.78 11.33 -12.22
CA GLU A 253 -9.66 12.46 -11.89
C GLU A 253 -11.03 11.99 -11.39
N ASP A 254 -11.62 10.97 -12.03
CA ASP A 254 -12.88 10.34 -11.60
C ASP A 254 -12.73 9.69 -10.22
N CYS A 255 -11.62 8.99 -9.97
CA CYS A 255 -11.33 8.38 -8.67
C CYS A 255 -11.09 9.44 -7.58
N ARG A 256 -10.42 10.54 -7.95
CA ARG A 256 -10.13 11.64 -7.03
C ARG A 256 -11.41 12.37 -6.64
N THR A 257 -12.27 12.70 -7.59
CA THR A 257 -13.57 13.34 -7.34
C THR A 257 -14.50 12.43 -6.54
N THR A 258 -14.48 11.12 -6.75
CA THR A 258 -15.23 10.17 -5.90
C THR A 258 -14.68 10.08 -4.48
N LEU A 259 -13.36 10.13 -4.28
CA LEU A 259 -12.77 10.16 -2.94
C LEU A 259 -13.11 11.46 -2.20
N GLU A 260 -13.01 12.61 -2.88
CA GLU A 260 -13.43 13.91 -2.34
C GLU A 260 -14.92 13.88 -1.95
N GLY A 261 -15.78 13.27 -2.77
CA GLY A 261 -17.20 13.08 -2.46
C GLY A 261 -17.45 12.18 -1.24
N ILE A 262 -16.71 11.07 -1.12
CA ILE A 262 -16.82 10.18 0.05
C ILE A 262 -16.36 10.88 1.33
N GLU A 263 -15.31 11.71 1.25
CA GLU A 263 -14.82 12.49 2.39
C GLU A 263 -15.84 13.56 2.81
N GLU A 264 -16.44 14.26 1.85
CA GLU A 264 -17.51 15.24 2.12
C GLU A 264 -18.74 14.57 2.74
N ASP A 265 -19.15 13.40 2.22
CA ASP A 265 -20.25 12.61 2.78
C ASP A 265 -19.92 12.11 4.19
N HIS A 266 -18.67 11.72 4.45
CA HIS A 266 -18.22 11.33 5.78
C HIS A 266 -18.23 12.52 6.75
N LEU A 267 -17.81 13.70 6.31
CA LEU A 267 -17.88 14.93 7.11
C LEU A 267 -19.33 15.36 7.39
N LYS A 268 -20.23 15.27 6.39
CA LYS A 268 -21.67 15.50 6.57
C LYS A 268 -22.28 14.49 7.53
N ALA A 269 -21.91 13.21 7.42
CA ALA A 269 -22.35 12.16 8.34
C ALA A 269 -21.85 12.44 9.77
N LEU A 270 -20.61 12.88 9.95
CA LEU A 270 -20.08 13.26 11.27
C LEU A 270 -20.76 14.52 11.84
N GLN A 271 -21.03 15.53 11.01
CA GLN A 271 -21.77 16.73 11.42
C GLN A 271 -23.22 16.40 11.83
N GLN A 272 -23.89 15.52 11.08
CA GLN A 272 -25.22 15.03 11.44
C GLN A 272 -25.16 14.17 12.72
N ARG A 273 -24.10 13.39 12.93
CA ARG A 273 -23.90 12.57 14.12
C ARG A 273 -23.61 13.39 15.38
N ASN A 274 -23.01 14.58 15.24
CA ASN A 274 -22.85 15.52 16.35
C ASN A 274 -24.17 16.20 16.78
N GLY A 275 -25.25 16.08 15.98
CA GLY A 275 -26.61 16.51 16.35
C GLY A 275 -27.62 15.37 16.59
N ALA A 276 -27.33 14.16 16.11
CA ALA A 276 -28.21 13.01 16.24
C ALA A 276 -27.84 12.18 17.49
N VAL A 277 -28.61 12.37 18.56
CA VAL A 277 -28.65 11.44 19.71
C VAL A 277 -28.84 10.03 19.16
N GLN A 278 -27.91 9.11 19.46
CA GLN A 278 -27.97 7.73 18.99
C GLN A 278 -29.24 7.05 19.51
N THR A 279 -30.25 6.89 18.66
CA THR A 279 -31.59 6.39 19.06
C THR A 279 -31.71 4.87 19.07
N CYS A 280 -30.68 4.11 18.68
CA CYS A 280 -30.68 2.64 18.67
C CYS A 280 -29.42 2.05 19.31
N CYS A 281 -29.58 0.98 20.08
CA CYS A 281 -28.47 0.23 20.67
C CYS A 281 -27.70 -0.51 19.56
N PRO A 282 -26.38 -0.33 19.40
CA PRO A 282 -25.62 -0.96 18.31
C PRO A 282 -25.39 -2.47 18.49
N LEU A 283 -25.69 -3.05 19.68
CA LEU A 283 -25.55 -4.49 19.95
C LEU A 283 -26.81 -5.27 19.57
N CYS A 284 -28.00 -4.76 19.89
CA CYS A 284 -29.28 -5.46 19.65
C CYS A 284 -30.19 -4.73 18.65
N LEU A 285 -29.79 -3.56 18.17
CA LEU A 285 -30.52 -2.69 17.24
C LEU A 285 -31.89 -2.18 17.74
N SER A 286 -32.22 -2.39 19.03
CA SER A 286 -33.46 -1.88 19.62
C SER A 286 -33.39 -0.36 19.84
N HIS A 287 -34.52 0.33 19.59
CA HIS A 287 -34.66 1.76 19.86
C HIS A 287 -34.52 2.07 21.36
N MET A 288 -33.73 3.09 21.69
CA MET A 288 -33.51 3.61 23.04
C MET A 288 -34.36 4.88 23.22
N ASN A 289 -35.41 4.80 24.04
CA ASN A 289 -36.23 5.97 24.37
C ASN A 289 -35.53 6.80 25.45
N PHE A 290 -34.82 7.86 25.06
CA PHE A 290 -34.34 8.87 26.01
C PHE A 290 -35.46 9.87 26.31
N SER A 291 -36.37 9.52 27.23
CA SER A 291 -37.30 10.49 27.80
C SER A 291 -36.63 11.20 28.98
N CYS A 292 -35.75 12.15 28.69
CA CYS A 292 -35.23 13.09 29.68
C CYS A 292 -35.22 14.49 29.05
N THR A 293 -36.32 15.23 29.25
CA THR A 293 -36.26 16.70 29.20
C THR A 293 -35.47 17.16 30.42
N PRO A 294 -34.29 17.79 30.27
CA PRO A 294 -33.69 18.50 31.38
C PRO A 294 -34.57 19.71 31.69
N SER A 295 -35.24 19.67 32.84
CA SER A 295 -35.84 20.87 33.41
C SER A 295 -34.74 21.89 33.71
N GLY A 296 -34.72 22.96 32.93
CA GLY A 296 -34.17 24.26 33.33
C GLY A 296 -32.68 24.49 33.08
N VAL A 297 -32.29 24.77 31.84
CA VAL A 297 -31.28 25.81 31.55
C VAL A 297 -31.73 26.56 30.29
N ASN A 298 -32.08 27.83 30.47
CA ASN A 298 -32.48 28.75 29.41
C ASN A 298 -31.25 29.14 28.57
N PHE A 299 -31.15 28.62 27.33
CA PHE A 299 -30.28 29.21 26.31
C PHE A 299 -31.15 29.88 25.26
N ASN A 300 -31.19 31.21 25.32
CA ASN A 300 -31.95 32.07 24.44
C ASN A 300 -31.08 32.36 23.20
N LEU A 301 -31.34 31.69 22.07
CA LEU A 301 -30.78 32.03 20.76
C LEU A 301 -31.92 32.42 19.82
N ASN A 302 -32.02 33.73 19.63
CA ASN A 302 -33.01 34.40 18.82
C ASN A 302 -32.53 34.40 17.36
N VAL A 303 -33.06 33.51 16.52
CA VAL A 303 -32.86 33.55 15.06
C VAL A 303 -34.19 33.88 14.40
N ARG A 304 -34.28 35.08 13.82
CA ARG A 304 -35.42 35.57 13.02
C ARG A 304 -35.49 34.82 11.68
N PRO A 305 -36.68 34.39 11.22
CA PRO A 305 -36.87 33.90 9.87
C PRO A 305 -36.93 35.07 8.87
N ARG A 306 -36.27 34.88 7.71
CA ARG A 306 -36.31 35.82 6.57
C ARG A 306 -37.51 35.46 5.67
N PRO A 307 -38.29 36.43 5.19
CA PRO A 307 -39.45 36.16 4.34
C PRO A 307 -39.04 35.90 2.89
N SER A 308 -39.77 34.98 2.25
CA SER A 308 -39.79 34.73 0.81
C SER A 308 -40.57 35.83 0.10
N THR A 309 -39.90 36.58 -0.78
CA THR A 309 -40.53 37.42 -1.81
C THR A 309 -40.34 36.75 -3.15
N GLY A 310 -41.44 36.54 -3.86
CA GLY A 310 -41.43 36.23 -5.27
C GLY A 310 -41.40 37.49 -6.13
N ASP A 311 -41.42 37.20 -7.43
CA ASP A 311 -41.82 38.00 -8.59
C ASP A 311 -40.76 38.71 -9.45
N ASP A 312 -41.10 38.68 -10.74
CA ASP A 312 -40.71 39.56 -11.86
C ASP A 312 -39.48 39.23 -12.71
N GLY A 313 -39.75 38.52 -13.82
CA GLY A 313 -39.73 39.11 -15.18
C GLY A 313 -38.44 39.73 -15.73
N GLY A 314 -37.94 39.19 -16.85
CA GLY A 314 -36.97 39.85 -17.72
C GLY A 314 -36.78 39.06 -19.02
N THR A 315 -37.33 39.61 -20.09
CA THR A 315 -37.20 39.21 -21.51
C THR A 315 -35.83 39.58 -22.08
N ASP A 316 -35.69 39.33 -23.38
CA ASP A 316 -34.70 39.83 -24.35
C ASP A 316 -33.70 38.71 -24.72
N ASP A 317 -33.92 37.97 -25.82
CA ASP A 317 -33.87 38.33 -27.25
C ASP A 317 -32.47 38.06 -27.84
N ASP A 318 -32.52 37.46 -29.05
CA ASP A 318 -31.56 37.53 -30.15
C ASP A 318 -30.19 36.80 -30.01
N ASP A 319 -30.02 35.66 -30.71
CA ASP A 319 -29.60 35.64 -32.13
C ASP A 319 -29.18 34.22 -32.59
N ASP A 320 -29.66 33.88 -33.79
CA ASP A 320 -29.07 33.11 -34.90
C ASP A 320 -27.74 32.35 -34.65
N ASP A 321 -27.46 31.18 -35.23
CA ASP A 321 -27.65 30.87 -36.64
C ASP A 321 -27.37 29.37 -36.93
N GLY A 322 -27.95 28.86 -38.04
CA GLY A 322 -27.15 28.06 -38.98
C GLY A 322 -27.18 26.53 -38.92
N GLY A 323 -28.21 25.94 -39.55
CA GLY A 323 -28.08 24.83 -40.52
C GLY A 323 -27.81 23.42 -39.98
N GLY A 324 -28.40 22.34 -40.49
CA GLY A 324 -29.17 22.11 -41.70
C GLY A 324 -29.17 20.60 -41.97
N ASP A 325 -30.25 20.13 -42.60
CA ASP A 325 -30.41 18.87 -43.33
C ASP A 325 -30.44 17.54 -42.55
N SER A 326 -31.62 16.91 -42.48
CA SER A 326 -32.12 16.08 -43.60
C SER A 326 -33.26 15.14 -43.14
N VAL A 327 -34.45 15.43 -43.67
CA VAL A 327 -35.44 14.51 -44.28
C VAL A 327 -35.20 13.01 -44.08
N THR A 328 -36.13 12.30 -43.44
CA THR A 328 -37.08 11.38 -44.10
C THR A 328 -38.25 11.06 -43.18
N SER A 329 -39.43 11.06 -43.80
CA SER A 329 -40.76 10.68 -43.32
C SER A 329 -40.84 9.20 -42.93
N ASP A 330 -41.75 8.87 -42.01
CA ASP A 330 -43.00 8.17 -42.34
C ASP A 330 -43.89 7.98 -41.10
N GLU A 331 -45.19 8.05 -41.37
CA GLU A 331 -46.40 7.71 -40.61
C GLU A 331 -46.26 6.50 -39.63
N GLU A 332 -47.02 6.33 -38.56
CA GLU A 332 -48.49 6.41 -38.47
C GLU A 332 -48.95 6.34 -37.00
N THR A 333 -50.00 7.11 -36.69
CA THR A 333 -51.15 6.89 -35.78
C THR A 333 -51.02 6.10 -34.45
N GLY A 334 -51.61 6.66 -33.37
CA GLY A 334 -52.07 5.78 -32.27
C GLY A 334 -52.40 6.37 -30.89
N LEU A 335 -53.46 7.17 -30.79
CA LEU A 335 -54.47 7.15 -29.71
C LEU A 335 -54.11 7.49 -28.23
N ARG A 336 -54.78 8.57 -27.80
CA ARG A 336 -55.62 8.72 -26.58
C ARG A 336 -54.96 8.81 -25.19
N ARG A 337 -54.86 10.07 -24.71
CA ARG A 337 -55.65 10.75 -23.64
C ARG A 337 -56.05 9.99 -22.34
N PRO A 338 -56.25 10.75 -21.24
CA PRO A 338 -55.64 10.57 -19.92
C PRO A 338 -56.67 10.11 -18.87
N LEU A 339 -56.30 10.01 -17.59
CA LEU A 339 -57.18 10.22 -16.41
C LEU A 339 -56.27 10.21 -15.16
N LYS A 340 -56.14 11.33 -14.47
CA LYS A 340 -56.86 11.74 -13.24
C LYS A 340 -56.47 10.99 -11.98
N SER A 341 -55.91 11.78 -11.07
CA SER A 341 -55.74 11.60 -9.64
C SER A 341 -57.03 11.22 -8.92
N ALA A 342 -56.89 10.37 -7.89
CA ALA A 342 -57.80 10.34 -6.75
C ALA A 342 -57.04 9.86 -5.50
N GLU A 343 -57.17 10.66 -4.45
CA GLU A 343 -57.13 10.30 -3.03
C GLU A 343 -57.73 8.91 -2.73
N VAL A 344 -57.33 8.30 -1.61
CA VAL A 344 -58.24 7.92 -0.50
C VAL A 344 -57.49 7.18 0.62
N ALA A 345 -57.68 7.74 1.81
CA ALA A 345 -57.84 7.14 3.15
C ALA A 345 -56.77 6.25 3.83
N ALA A 346 -56.46 6.73 5.02
CA ALA A 346 -55.90 6.02 6.16
C ALA A 346 -56.82 4.89 6.67
N VAL A 347 -56.18 3.82 7.17
CA VAL A 347 -56.79 2.85 8.08
C VAL A 347 -55.87 2.71 9.28
N ALA A 348 -56.38 3.12 10.44
CA ALA A 348 -55.79 2.90 11.75
C ALA A 348 -56.08 1.47 12.22
N THR A 349 -55.09 0.82 12.82
CA THR A 349 -55.30 -0.38 13.65
C THR A 349 -54.68 -0.13 15.02
N THR A 350 -55.55 -0.05 16.01
CA THR A 350 -55.26 0.05 17.44
C THR A 350 -54.92 -1.35 17.98
N ALA A 351 -53.77 -1.50 18.61
CA ALA A 351 -53.47 -2.59 19.53
C ALA A 351 -52.82 -2.03 20.79
N THR A 352 -53.52 -2.19 21.91
CA THR A 352 -53.22 -1.58 23.21
C THR A 352 -52.34 -2.51 24.05
N THR A 353 -51.17 -1.98 24.44
CA THR A 353 -50.41 -2.18 25.70
C THR A 353 -50.04 -3.58 26.21
N ALA A 354 -48.71 -3.78 26.33
CA ALA A 354 -48.09 -3.88 27.65
C ALA A 354 -46.83 -2.99 27.66
N ALA A 355 -46.93 -1.81 28.27
CA ALA A 355 -45.83 -0.86 28.39
C ALA A 355 -44.83 -1.39 29.44
N LEU A 356 -43.78 -2.07 28.97
CA LEU A 356 -42.61 -2.37 29.77
C LEU A 356 -41.91 -1.05 30.07
N HIS A 357 -41.73 -0.71 31.35
CA HIS A 357 -40.90 0.41 31.78
C HIS A 357 -39.46 0.17 31.29
N VAL A 358 -39.07 0.79 30.18
CA VAL A 358 -37.70 0.73 29.68
C VAL A 358 -36.88 1.77 30.44
N LYS A 359 -35.92 1.30 31.25
CA LYS A 359 -34.95 2.13 31.96
C LYS A 359 -34.01 2.86 30.98
N PRO A 360 -33.48 4.04 31.34
CA PRO A 360 -32.57 4.80 30.50
C PRO A 360 -31.30 4.01 30.17
N GLY A 361 -30.80 4.16 28.94
CA GLY A 361 -29.60 3.45 28.46
C GLY A 361 -28.34 3.85 29.22
N ALA A 362 -27.41 2.90 29.36
CA ALA A 362 -26.11 3.14 29.99
C ALA A 362 -25.10 3.63 28.94
N MET A 363 -24.33 4.65 29.29
CA MET A 363 -23.32 5.27 28.43
C MET A 363 -21.92 5.01 28.99
N PHE A 364 -21.02 4.50 28.15
CA PHE A 364 -19.61 4.33 28.53
C PHE A 364 -18.87 5.68 28.51
N PRO A 365 -17.74 5.84 29.24
CA PRO A 365 -16.98 7.09 29.30
C PRO A 365 -16.52 7.62 27.94
N CYS A 366 -16.35 6.73 26.95
CA CYS A 366 -16.03 7.07 25.57
C CYS A 366 -17.16 7.72 24.77
N GLY A 367 -18.34 7.92 25.35
CA GLY A 367 -19.49 8.55 24.71
C GLY A 367 -20.47 7.61 24.00
N HIS A 368 -20.15 6.31 23.90
CA HIS A 368 -21.03 5.33 23.27
C HIS A 368 -22.14 4.86 24.22
N ALA A 369 -23.39 4.89 23.74
CA ALA A 369 -24.59 4.47 24.49
C ALA A 369 -25.11 3.09 24.04
N PHE A 370 -25.60 2.31 25.00
CA PHE A 370 -26.17 0.97 24.77
C PHE A 370 -27.39 0.77 25.67
N CYS A 371 -28.29 -0.15 25.30
CA CYS A 371 -29.40 -0.53 26.19
C CYS A 371 -28.86 -1.33 27.39
N GLU A 372 -29.48 -1.15 28.56
CA GLU A 372 -29.10 -1.80 29.82
C GLU A 372 -28.91 -3.33 29.69
N PRO A 373 -29.78 -4.10 29.00
CA PRO A 373 -29.61 -5.54 28.87
C PRO A 373 -28.31 -5.93 28.16
N CYS A 374 -27.90 -5.18 27.14
CA CYS A 374 -26.68 -5.44 26.39
C CYS A 374 -25.42 -5.09 27.19
N VAL A 375 -25.46 -4.01 27.99
CA VAL A 375 -24.34 -3.64 28.86
C VAL A 375 -24.17 -4.65 29.98
N VAL A 376 -25.26 -5.03 30.65
CA VAL A 376 -25.24 -6.01 31.75
C VAL A 376 -24.78 -7.38 31.25
N SER A 377 -25.28 -7.85 30.10
CA SER A 377 -24.83 -9.10 29.49
C SER A 377 -23.32 -9.10 29.22
N ARG A 378 -22.77 -7.97 28.78
CA ARG A 378 -21.34 -7.83 28.46
C ARG A 378 -20.46 -7.75 29.71
N ILE A 379 -20.89 -7.03 30.74
CA ILE A 379 -20.20 -6.99 32.04
C ILE A 379 -20.18 -8.38 32.67
N ASN A 380 -21.29 -9.12 32.59
CA ASN A 380 -21.38 -10.50 33.08
C ASN A 380 -20.48 -11.48 32.32
N GLN A 381 -20.11 -11.15 31.08
CA GLN A 381 -19.13 -11.90 30.28
C GLN A 381 -17.67 -11.50 30.59
N GLY A 382 -17.43 -10.60 31.54
CA GLY A 382 -16.09 -10.16 31.95
C GLY A 382 -15.48 -9.05 31.09
N PHE A 383 -16.25 -8.44 30.18
CA PHE A 383 -15.77 -7.37 29.32
C PHE A 383 -16.11 -6.00 29.90
N LEU A 384 -15.11 -5.33 30.50
CA LEU A 384 -15.23 -3.96 31.05
C LEU A 384 -14.90 -2.85 30.03
N SER A 385 -14.65 -3.22 28.77
CA SER A 385 -14.32 -2.29 27.69
C SER A 385 -15.48 -2.07 26.72
N CYS A 386 -15.56 -0.84 26.21
CA CYS A 386 -16.54 -0.46 25.19
C CYS A 386 -16.38 -1.35 23.93
N PRO A 387 -17.45 -1.96 23.40
CA PRO A 387 -17.39 -2.77 22.18
C PRO A 387 -16.88 -2.06 20.93
N ILE A 388 -17.08 -0.74 20.87
CA ILE A 388 -16.83 0.04 19.65
C ILE A 388 -15.39 0.53 19.63
N CYS A 389 -14.89 1.09 20.74
CA CYS A 389 -13.56 1.70 20.78
C CYS A 389 -12.56 0.98 21.69
N GLY A 390 -12.97 0.00 22.49
CA GLY A 390 -12.09 -0.73 23.39
C GLY A 390 -11.67 0.01 24.67
N CYS A 391 -12.11 1.25 24.90
CA CYS A 391 -11.79 1.99 26.13
C CYS A 391 -12.38 1.29 27.37
N ALA A 392 -11.57 1.11 28.41
CA ALA A 392 -11.99 0.53 29.69
C ALA A 392 -12.83 1.54 30.51
N SER A 393 -13.82 1.05 31.25
CA SER A 393 -14.56 1.87 32.21
C SER A 393 -13.64 2.25 33.38
N GLN A 394 -13.37 3.54 33.59
CA GLN A 394 -12.66 3.99 34.79
C GLN A 394 -13.57 3.83 36.01
N GLU A 395 -13.25 2.91 36.90
CA GLU A 395 -13.80 2.90 38.25
C GLU A 395 -13.17 4.06 39.03
N GLY A 396 -13.99 5.00 39.51
CA GLY A 396 -13.53 6.22 40.18
C GLY A 396 -12.80 5.92 41.50
N GLY A 397 -11.48 6.05 41.47
CA GLY A 397 -10.62 6.06 42.65
C GLY A 397 -10.29 7.49 43.10
N SER A 398 -10.89 7.91 44.22
CA SER A 398 -10.56 9.16 44.92
C SER A 398 -9.19 9.06 45.59
N SER A 399 -8.23 9.93 45.24
CA SER A 399 -7.13 10.32 46.13
C SER A 399 -6.65 11.73 45.80
N GLY A 400 -6.63 12.60 46.82
CA GLY A 400 -6.24 14.00 46.73
C GLY A 400 -4.71 14.22 46.74
N PRO A 401 -4.25 15.47 46.57
CA PRO A 401 -2.83 15.78 46.37
C PRO A 401 -2.10 16.08 47.70
N PRO A 402 -0.81 15.73 47.84
CA PRO A 402 0.04 16.34 48.84
C PRO A 402 0.82 17.52 48.27
N THR A 403 0.83 18.57 49.07
CA THR A 403 1.46 19.88 48.91
C THR A 403 2.98 19.83 49.07
N GLU A 404 3.63 20.80 48.43
CA GLU A 404 5.04 21.21 48.56
C GLU A 404 5.54 21.34 50.01
N ALA A 405 6.83 21.07 50.21
CA ALA A 405 7.69 21.96 51.01
C ALA A 405 9.16 21.84 50.59
N ALA A 406 9.73 23.01 50.31
CA ALA A 406 11.12 23.28 50.00
C ALA A 406 12.09 22.96 51.16
N GLN A 407 13.37 22.78 50.84
CA GLN A 407 14.43 23.49 51.55
C GLN A 407 15.73 23.52 50.74
N ALA A 408 16.26 24.74 50.64
CA ALA A 408 17.54 25.09 50.05
C ALA A 408 18.64 25.12 51.12
N SER A 409 19.88 25.08 50.59
CA SER A 409 21.06 25.83 51.05
C SER A 409 22.17 25.12 51.83
N ALA A 410 23.37 25.57 51.44
CA ALA A 410 24.65 25.67 52.16
C ALA A 410 25.60 24.46 52.07
N VAL A 411 26.70 24.53 51.29
CA VAL A 411 28.01 25.17 51.63
C VAL A 411 28.72 24.28 52.70
N THR A 412 29.86 23.64 52.46
CA THR A 412 31.19 24.19 52.16
C THR A 412 32.16 23.06 51.81
N ALA A 413 33.18 23.40 51.03
CA ALA A 413 34.35 22.59 50.70
C ALA A 413 35.35 22.44 51.87
N ALA A 414 36.12 21.34 51.89
CA ALA A 414 37.57 21.29 52.16
C ALA A 414 38.07 19.83 51.99
N THR A 415 38.91 19.49 51.01
CA THR A 415 40.40 19.60 50.93
C THR A 415 41.15 18.37 51.47
N ALA A 416 41.84 17.69 50.54
CA ALA A 416 43.12 16.95 50.61
C ALA A 416 43.29 15.70 51.54
N ALA A 417 43.42 14.53 50.89
CA ALA A 417 44.61 13.64 50.72
C ALA A 417 45.73 13.61 51.79
N PRO A 418 46.74 12.70 51.71
CA PRO A 418 46.84 11.32 51.18
C PRO A 418 47.51 10.34 52.19
N THR A 419 47.62 9.03 51.88
CA THR A 419 48.89 8.23 51.94
C THR A 419 48.64 6.71 51.75
N THR A 420 49.36 6.15 50.79
CA THR A 420 49.76 4.73 50.59
C THR A 420 50.79 4.30 51.68
N PRO A 421 51.19 3.01 51.88
CA PRO A 421 51.49 2.01 50.83
C PRO A 421 51.22 0.52 51.14
N ALA A 422 51.60 -0.30 50.16
CA ALA A 422 51.53 -1.76 50.00
C ALA A 422 52.21 -2.61 51.09
N ILE A 423 51.96 -3.93 51.08
CA ILE A 423 52.96 -5.04 51.06
C ILE A 423 52.29 -6.44 51.13
N THR A 424 52.69 -7.31 50.18
CA THR A 424 52.76 -8.80 50.07
C THR A 424 51.66 -9.79 50.54
N THR A 425 51.37 -10.70 49.60
CA THR A 425 50.99 -12.15 49.60
C THR A 425 51.61 -13.06 50.69
N PRO A 426 51.35 -14.39 50.72
CA PRO A 426 50.15 -15.22 50.43
C PRO A 426 49.88 -16.31 51.52
N LEU A 427 48.68 -16.88 51.65
CA LEU A 427 48.54 -18.32 52.02
C LEU A 427 47.12 -18.85 51.82
N ALA A 428 47.04 -20.05 51.25
CA ALA A 428 45.83 -20.84 51.06
C ALA A 428 45.29 -21.39 52.38
N THR A 429 43.97 -21.34 52.59
CA THR A 429 43.27 -22.35 53.40
C THR A 429 41.82 -22.49 52.92
N THR A 430 41.52 -23.72 52.50
CA THR A 430 40.22 -24.30 52.19
C THR A 430 39.17 -23.97 53.25
N THR A 431 38.07 -23.33 52.86
CA THR A 431 36.82 -23.32 53.63
C THR A 431 35.64 -23.58 52.71
N THR A 432 35.04 -24.74 52.90
CA THR A 432 33.80 -25.22 52.31
C THR A 432 32.68 -24.26 52.69
N THR A 433 32.13 -23.53 51.71
CA THR A 433 30.94 -22.70 51.90
C THR A 433 29.85 -23.20 50.95
N SER A 434 28.78 -23.73 51.53
CA SER A 434 27.56 -24.14 50.86
C SER A 434 26.80 -22.91 50.37
N THR A 435 26.87 -22.64 49.07
CA THR A 435 26.10 -21.60 48.41
C THR A 435 24.73 -22.16 48.03
N THR A 436 23.68 -21.80 48.77
CA THR A 436 22.30 -21.89 48.30
C THR A 436 22.08 -20.80 47.26
N THR A 437 22.21 -21.14 45.98
CA THR A 437 21.84 -20.25 44.88
C THR A 437 20.32 -20.31 44.73
N SER A 438 19.65 -19.23 45.10
CA SER A 438 18.25 -18.97 44.72
C SER A 438 18.23 -18.73 43.21
N THR A 439 17.91 -19.78 42.46
CA THR A 439 17.68 -19.67 41.02
C THR A 439 16.31 -19.02 40.83
N SER A 440 16.28 -17.86 40.18
CA SER A 440 15.03 -17.16 39.87
C SER A 440 14.12 -18.08 39.03
N GLY A 441 12.81 -18.07 39.29
CA GLY A 441 11.84 -18.88 38.56
C GLY A 441 11.85 -18.65 37.03
N ALA A 442 12.41 -17.53 36.57
CA ALA A 442 12.60 -17.24 35.15
C ALA A 442 13.68 -18.11 34.49
N GLN A 443 14.77 -18.44 35.20
CA GLN A 443 15.81 -19.33 34.67
C GLN A 443 15.30 -20.76 34.51
N VAL A 444 14.54 -21.25 35.49
CA VAL A 444 13.93 -22.60 35.45
C VAL A 444 12.93 -22.73 34.30
N LEU A 445 12.17 -21.66 34.02
CA LEU A 445 11.24 -21.61 32.88
C LEU A 445 11.98 -21.61 31.53
N LEU A 446 13.09 -20.87 31.42
CA LEU A 446 13.93 -20.82 30.22
C LEU A 446 14.63 -22.15 29.94
N ASP A 447 15.12 -22.83 30.97
CA ASP A 447 15.73 -24.15 30.84
C ASP A 447 14.69 -25.24 30.54
N GLN A 448 13.46 -25.12 31.07
CA GLN A 448 12.33 -25.97 30.66
C GLN A 448 11.92 -25.77 29.19
N LEU A 449 11.88 -24.52 28.72
CA LEU A 449 11.54 -24.20 27.33
C LEU A 449 12.64 -24.66 26.36
N ARG A 450 13.91 -24.55 26.76
CA ARG A 450 15.07 -25.04 25.98
C ARG A 450 15.07 -26.57 25.91
N ALA A 451 14.81 -27.26 27.01
CA ALA A 451 14.68 -28.73 27.04
C ALA A 451 13.47 -29.23 26.21
N GLN A 452 12.34 -28.52 26.25
CA GLN A 452 11.18 -28.82 25.40
C GLN A 452 11.47 -28.65 23.91
N TRP A 453 12.26 -27.64 23.55
CA TRP A 453 12.62 -27.36 22.16
C TRP A 453 13.61 -28.39 21.61
N GLU A 454 14.59 -28.80 22.41
CA GLU A 454 15.55 -29.85 22.03
C GLU A 454 14.92 -31.25 21.94
N ALA A 455 13.94 -31.55 22.79
CA ALA A 455 13.15 -32.79 22.69
C ALA A 455 12.29 -32.84 21.41
N ARG A 456 11.84 -31.68 20.92
CA ARG A 456 11.09 -31.54 19.65
C ARG A 456 11.98 -31.65 18.41
N SER A 457 13.23 -31.23 18.52
CA SER A 457 14.20 -31.26 17.43
C SER A 457 14.76 -32.67 17.15
N ARG A 458 14.82 -33.56 18.14
CA ARG A 458 15.41 -34.90 17.99
C ARG A 458 14.45 -35.96 17.42
N ASN A 459 13.14 -35.78 17.56
CA ASN A 459 12.15 -36.71 17.01
C ASN A 459 11.70 -36.24 15.63
N GLY A 460 12.50 -36.58 14.62
CA GLY A 460 12.20 -36.34 13.21
C GLY A 460 10.79 -36.82 12.83
N SER A 461 9.92 -35.87 12.50
CA SER A 461 8.65 -36.11 11.82
C SER A 461 8.44 -34.95 10.85
N GLY A 462 8.32 -35.30 9.57
CA GLY A 462 8.31 -34.36 8.45
C GLY A 462 7.15 -33.37 8.45
N PRO A 463 7.10 -32.47 7.45
CA PRO A 463 6.21 -31.33 7.39
C PRO A 463 4.77 -31.75 7.00
N GLY A 464 4.07 -32.40 7.92
CA GLY A 464 2.64 -32.77 7.79
C GLY A 464 1.75 -32.24 8.91
N ALA A 465 2.30 -31.66 9.98
CA ALA A 465 1.56 -31.37 11.21
C ALA A 465 0.98 -29.94 11.32
N VAL A 466 0.81 -29.20 10.21
CA VAL A 466 0.18 -27.86 10.23
C VAL A 466 -1.27 -27.89 9.73
N ALA A 467 -1.74 -29.00 9.16
CA ALA A 467 -3.12 -29.10 8.64
C ALA A 467 -4.21 -29.30 9.71
N HIS A 468 -3.84 -29.61 10.96
CA HIS A 468 -4.80 -29.84 12.05
C HIS A 468 -4.88 -28.71 13.10
N LEU A 469 -4.12 -27.62 12.93
CA LEU A 469 -4.05 -26.51 13.89
C LEU A 469 -4.94 -25.30 13.54
N LEU A 470 -5.66 -25.36 12.42
CA LEU A 470 -6.73 -24.39 12.12
C LEU A 470 -8.07 -25.10 12.31
N GLY A 471 -8.61 -24.98 13.51
CA GLY A 471 -9.98 -25.37 13.80
C GLY A 471 -11.00 -24.56 12.97
N PRO A 472 -12.29 -24.94 13.02
CA PRO A 472 -13.37 -24.35 12.21
C PRO A 472 -13.51 -22.82 12.28
N ALA A 473 -12.93 -22.17 13.29
CA ALA A 473 -12.93 -20.71 13.45
C ALA A 473 -12.09 -19.94 12.40
N GLY A 474 -11.12 -20.58 11.74
CA GLY A 474 -10.30 -19.93 10.70
C GLY A 474 -11.05 -19.59 9.40
N ASN A 475 -12.20 -20.22 9.18
CA ASN A 475 -13.04 -20.03 7.98
C ASN A 475 -14.08 -18.92 8.15
N GLU A 476 -14.43 -18.51 9.37
CA GLU A 476 -15.53 -17.54 9.60
C GLU A 476 -15.21 -16.13 9.11
N VAL A 477 -13.95 -15.71 9.08
CA VAL A 477 -13.56 -14.36 8.62
C VAL A 477 -13.31 -14.30 7.12
N GLN A 478 -12.86 -15.40 6.50
CA GLN A 478 -12.56 -15.43 5.07
C GLN A 478 -13.81 -15.48 4.21
N PHE A 479 -14.86 -16.18 4.65
CA PHE A 479 -16.08 -16.35 3.87
C PHE A 479 -16.83 -15.02 3.62
N PRO A 480 -17.11 -14.16 4.63
CA PRO A 480 -17.75 -12.87 4.41
C PRO A 480 -16.96 -11.95 3.47
N MET A 481 -15.63 -11.97 3.55
CA MET A 481 -14.77 -11.17 2.66
C MET A 481 -14.82 -11.66 1.21
N MET A 482 -14.86 -12.99 0.98
CA MET A 482 -15.00 -13.54 -0.37
C MET A 482 -16.36 -13.21 -0.98
N ILE A 483 -17.46 -13.33 -0.22
CA ILE A 483 -18.80 -12.94 -0.69
C ILE A 483 -18.88 -11.45 -0.99
N PHE A 484 -18.29 -10.61 -0.14
CA PHE A 484 -18.21 -9.17 -0.39
C PHE A 484 -17.53 -8.86 -1.73
N ARG A 485 -16.36 -9.46 -1.99
CA ARG A 485 -15.63 -9.28 -3.26
C ARG A 485 -16.41 -9.82 -4.46
N LEU A 486 -17.11 -10.94 -4.29
CA LEU A 486 -17.93 -11.52 -5.35
C LEU A 486 -19.10 -10.61 -5.75
N ARG A 487 -19.80 -10.05 -4.76
CA ARG A 487 -20.88 -9.08 -4.99
C ARG A 487 -20.35 -7.75 -5.55
N GLN A 488 -19.17 -7.31 -5.13
CA GLN A 488 -18.53 -6.13 -5.71
C GLN A 488 -18.20 -6.34 -7.20
N LEU A 489 -17.67 -7.51 -7.57
CA LEU A 489 -17.43 -7.87 -8.97
C LEU A 489 -18.73 -7.95 -9.77
N GLN A 490 -19.80 -8.51 -9.20
CA GLN A 490 -21.12 -8.56 -9.85
C GLN A 490 -21.69 -7.15 -10.10
N ARG A 491 -21.51 -6.20 -9.19
CA ARG A 491 -21.91 -4.79 -9.41
C ARG A 491 -21.08 -4.09 -10.47
N GLN A 492 -19.78 -4.36 -10.52
CA GLN A 492 -18.89 -3.77 -11.53
C GLN A 492 -19.11 -4.34 -12.92
N TYR A 493 -19.57 -5.60 -13.00
CA TYR A 493 -19.61 -6.39 -14.25
C TYR A 493 -20.89 -7.23 -14.39
N PRO A 494 -22.10 -6.64 -14.32
CA PRO A 494 -23.36 -7.38 -14.30
C PRO A 494 -23.61 -8.19 -15.58
N GLN A 495 -23.04 -7.79 -16.70
CA GLN A 495 -23.12 -8.50 -17.98
C GLN A 495 -22.28 -9.79 -18.03
N PHE A 496 -21.30 -9.96 -17.13
CA PHE A 496 -20.39 -11.10 -17.09
C PHE A 496 -20.66 -12.03 -15.91
N LEU A 497 -21.02 -11.44 -14.77
CA LEU A 497 -21.41 -12.13 -13.54
C LEU A 497 -22.90 -11.91 -13.30
N THR A 498 -23.72 -12.83 -13.82
CA THR A 498 -25.16 -12.76 -13.58
C THR A 498 -25.47 -13.00 -12.10
N LEU A 499 -26.58 -12.44 -11.64
CA LEU A 499 -27.03 -12.60 -10.26
C LEU A 499 -27.15 -14.09 -9.89
N ASP A 500 -27.69 -14.91 -10.78
CA ASP A 500 -27.82 -16.37 -10.58
C ASP A 500 -26.48 -17.07 -10.37
N MET A 501 -25.43 -16.68 -11.11
CA MET A 501 -24.09 -17.25 -10.92
C MET A 501 -23.52 -16.88 -9.55
N THR A 502 -23.75 -15.64 -9.13
CA THR A 502 -23.28 -15.16 -7.82
C THR A 502 -24.01 -15.88 -6.68
N ILE A 503 -25.31 -16.13 -6.82
CA ILE A 503 -26.12 -16.87 -5.84
C ILE A 503 -25.64 -18.32 -5.73
N VAL A 504 -25.45 -19.00 -6.86
CA VAL A 504 -24.97 -20.40 -6.89
C VAL A 504 -23.56 -20.50 -6.30
N TRP A 505 -22.67 -19.57 -6.63
CA TRP A 505 -21.30 -19.56 -6.09
C TRP A 505 -21.25 -19.21 -4.62
N GLU A 506 -22.11 -18.31 -4.15
CA GLU A 506 -22.26 -18.02 -2.72
C GLU A 506 -22.72 -19.26 -1.97
N GLN A 507 -23.68 -20.00 -2.52
CA GLN A 507 -24.16 -21.26 -1.95
C GLN A 507 -23.06 -22.34 -1.93
N ASP A 508 -22.32 -22.51 -3.03
CA ASP A 508 -21.20 -23.46 -3.08
C ASP A 508 -20.09 -23.10 -2.09
N LEU A 509 -19.77 -21.81 -1.93
CA LEU A 509 -18.81 -21.35 -0.93
C LEU A 509 -19.29 -21.57 0.51
N ARG A 510 -20.60 -21.45 0.79
CA ARG A 510 -21.20 -21.75 2.11
C ARG A 510 -21.11 -23.24 2.44
N GLU A 511 -21.32 -24.08 1.43
CA GLU A 511 -21.31 -25.54 1.57
C GLU A 511 -19.88 -26.13 1.45
N GLY A 512 -18.86 -25.27 1.32
CA GLY A 512 -17.46 -25.67 1.18
C GLY A 512 -17.16 -26.42 -0.13
N ARG A 513 -18.08 -26.36 -1.11
CA ARG A 513 -17.91 -26.96 -2.42
C ARG A 513 -16.98 -26.10 -3.29
N GLU A 514 -16.20 -26.78 -4.13
CA GLU A 514 -15.43 -26.09 -5.16
C GLU A 514 -16.35 -25.63 -6.29
N LEU A 515 -16.01 -24.50 -6.91
CA LEU A 515 -16.70 -24.01 -8.09
C LEU A 515 -16.62 -25.07 -9.19
N ASP A 516 -17.76 -25.52 -9.67
CA ASP A 516 -17.84 -26.61 -10.65
C ASP A 516 -17.18 -26.21 -11.98
N ALA A 517 -16.59 -27.19 -12.67
CA ALA A 517 -15.91 -26.97 -13.94
C ALA A 517 -16.87 -26.43 -15.02
N GLN A 518 -18.15 -26.78 -14.97
CA GLN A 518 -19.16 -26.22 -15.88
C GLN A 518 -19.43 -24.75 -15.55
N GLN A 519 -19.49 -24.38 -14.27
CA GLN A 519 -19.63 -22.98 -13.85
C GLN A 519 -18.44 -22.12 -14.31
N MET A 520 -17.22 -22.65 -14.17
CA MET A 520 -16.01 -21.96 -14.64
C MET A 520 -15.95 -21.86 -16.17
N ARG A 521 -16.42 -22.89 -16.89
CA ARG A 521 -16.57 -22.83 -18.36
C ARG A 521 -17.62 -21.81 -18.78
N ASN A 522 -18.75 -21.72 -18.10
CA ASN A 522 -19.79 -20.72 -18.37
C ASN A 522 -19.27 -19.30 -18.13
N PHE A 523 -18.51 -19.09 -17.05
CA PHE A 523 -17.81 -17.83 -16.80
C PHE A 523 -16.83 -17.48 -17.93
N ARG A 524 -15.97 -18.42 -18.35
CA ARG A 524 -15.00 -18.21 -19.44
C ARG A 524 -15.68 -17.97 -20.80
N ARG A 525 -16.81 -18.62 -21.10
CA ARG A 525 -17.56 -18.40 -22.35
C ARG A 525 -18.20 -17.01 -22.42
N ARG A 526 -18.46 -16.39 -21.28
CA ARG A 526 -18.96 -15.02 -21.18
C ARG A 526 -17.83 -13.99 -21.14
N ASP A 527 -16.56 -14.41 -21.16
CA ASP A 527 -15.41 -13.52 -21.24
C ASP A 527 -15.40 -12.80 -22.60
N PRO A 528 -15.53 -11.46 -22.63
CA PRO A 528 -15.57 -10.69 -23.87
C PRO A 528 -14.27 -10.81 -24.66
N THR A 529 -13.15 -11.15 -24.00
CA THR A 529 -11.85 -11.32 -24.68
C THR A 529 -11.82 -12.54 -25.60
N GLN A 530 -12.74 -13.50 -25.43
CA GLN A 530 -12.85 -14.65 -26.33
C GLN A 530 -13.73 -14.39 -27.56
N ARG A 531 -14.50 -13.29 -27.59
CA ARG A 531 -15.38 -12.97 -28.74
C ARG A 531 -14.67 -12.25 -29.89
N GLY A 532 -13.37 -11.99 -29.80
CA GLY A 532 -12.61 -11.36 -30.88
C GLY A 532 -12.91 -9.88 -31.10
N ASP A 533 -13.79 -9.28 -30.29
CA ASP A 533 -14.04 -7.84 -30.31
C ASP A 533 -12.82 -7.13 -29.70
N GLY A 534 -12.07 -6.44 -30.57
CA GLY A 534 -10.73 -5.88 -30.33
C GLY A 534 -10.63 -4.73 -29.33
N LEU A 535 -11.37 -4.77 -28.22
CA LEU A 535 -11.31 -3.80 -27.15
C LEU A 535 -11.08 -4.48 -25.79
N LEU A 536 -9.94 -4.14 -25.18
CA LEU A 536 -9.60 -4.13 -23.73
C LEU A 536 -8.54 -5.13 -23.25
N GLY A 537 -7.32 -4.63 -23.06
CA GLY A 537 -6.18 -5.30 -22.42
C GLY A 537 -6.19 -5.36 -20.89
N SER A 538 -7.22 -4.81 -20.21
CA SER A 538 -7.33 -4.80 -18.75
C SER A 538 -7.66 -6.20 -18.14
N TRP A 539 -8.23 -7.09 -18.95
CA TRP A 539 -8.81 -8.36 -18.47
C TRP A 539 -7.81 -9.50 -18.22
N ARG A 540 -6.56 -9.39 -18.73
CA ARG A 540 -5.53 -10.42 -18.52
C ARG A 540 -5.10 -10.58 -17.05
N VAL A 541 -5.39 -9.60 -16.18
CA VAL A 541 -5.01 -9.62 -14.75
C VAL A 541 -6.01 -10.42 -13.89
N ILE A 542 -7.30 -10.39 -14.25
CA ILE A 542 -8.36 -11.05 -13.49
C ILE A 542 -8.43 -12.55 -13.82
N SER A 543 -8.30 -12.93 -15.10
CA SER A 543 -8.26 -14.35 -15.50
C SER A 543 -7.02 -15.10 -14.97
N ARG A 544 -5.88 -14.38 -14.85
CA ARG A 544 -4.66 -14.86 -14.19
C ARG A 544 -4.83 -15.05 -12.69
N SER A 545 -5.66 -14.23 -12.03
CA SER A 545 -5.94 -14.34 -10.59
C SER A 545 -6.84 -15.53 -10.27
N ALA A 546 -7.89 -15.77 -11.06
CA ALA A 546 -8.74 -16.96 -10.94
C ALA A 546 -7.98 -18.26 -11.25
N SER A 547 -7.08 -18.24 -12.24
CA SER A 547 -6.22 -19.39 -12.59
C SER A 547 -5.12 -19.65 -11.54
N LYS A 548 -4.58 -18.59 -10.90
CA LYS A 548 -3.65 -18.70 -9.76
C LYS A 548 -4.31 -19.34 -8.53
N LEU A 549 -5.58 -19.03 -8.27
CA LEU A 549 -6.32 -19.60 -7.15
C LEU A 549 -6.58 -21.10 -7.29
N GLN A 550 -6.81 -21.60 -8.51
CA GLN A 550 -6.88 -23.05 -8.78
C GLN A 550 -5.49 -23.72 -8.77
N GLY A 551 -4.46 -23.06 -9.32
CA GLY A 551 -3.08 -23.57 -9.33
C GLY A 551 -2.50 -23.80 -7.93
N LEU A 552 -2.83 -22.94 -6.98
CA LEU A 552 -2.40 -23.04 -5.58
C LEU A 552 -3.04 -24.22 -4.82
N ARG A 553 -4.18 -24.76 -5.28
CA ARG A 553 -4.83 -25.94 -4.66
C ARG A 553 -4.48 -27.26 -5.35
N ILE A 554 -4.34 -27.28 -6.68
CA ILE A 554 -3.92 -28.48 -7.43
C ILE A 554 -2.48 -28.87 -7.07
N TRP A 555 -1.59 -27.90 -6.85
CA TRP A 555 -0.22 -28.14 -6.38
C TRP A 555 -0.16 -28.78 -4.98
N ARG A 556 -1.19 -28.56 -4.15
CA ARG A 556 -1.34 -29.14 -2.81
C ARG A 556 -1.79 -30.60 -2.81
N ARG A 557 -2.28 -31.13 -3.95
CA ARG A 557 -2.74 -32.52 -4.12
C ARG A 557 -1.69 -33.45 -4.75
N ARG A 558 -0.58 -32.90 -5.26
CA ARG A 558 0.55 -33.67 -5.83
C ARG A 558 1.76 -33.74 -4.89
N ARG A 559 1.56 -33.46 -3.61
CA ARG A 559 2.53 -33.73 -2.54
C ARG A 559 1.88 -34.55 -1.46
#